data_AF-A0A8E0WQ27-F1
#
_entry.id   AF-A0A8E0WQ27-F1
#
_cell.length_a   1.000
_cell.length_b   1.000
_cell.length_c   1.000
_cell.angle_alpha   90.00
_cell.angle_beta   90.00
_cell.angle_gamma   90.00
#
_symmetry.space_group_name_H-M   'P 1'
#
loop_
_entity.id
_entity.type
_entity.pdbx_description
1 polymer ?
#
loop_
_entity_poly.entity_id
_entity_poly.type
_entity_poly.pdbx_seq_one_letter_code
_entity_poly.pdbx_strand_id
1 'polypeptide(L)'
;MRFGMFMMTAAVCAATSVSSAALAVSDPLSFEKLERGYQWTGNTDSAKAALKQAIPPGTSFWTALDMLKAAGAQCVGDIHDPSVAHCTYSERITINDYHPADAVWEVCIRLQDGSATSLVLDREVDER
;
A
#
# COMPACT_ATOMS: atom_id res chain seq x y z
N MET A 1 -31.02 26.72 66.89
CA MET A 1 -29.74 27.01 66.21
C MET A 1 -29.65 26.16 64.95
N ARG A 2 -28.97 26.69 63.93
CA ARG A 2 -29.10 26.46 62.48
C ARG A 2 -28.82 25.02 61.96
N PHE A 3 -29.55 24.67 60.90
CA PHE A 3 -29.24 23.63 59.91
C PHE A 3 -27.95 23.93 59.11
N GLY A 4 -27.27 22.87 58.67
CA GLY A 4 -26.27 22.86 57.58
C GLY A 4 -25.64 21.47 57.49
N MET A 5 -26.09 20.54 56.64
CA MET A 5 -25.96 20.49 55.17
C MET A 5 -24.51 20.71 54.72
N PHE A 6 -23.74 19.62 54.65
CA PHE A 6 -22.56 19.54 53.80
C PHE A 6 -22.76 18.40 52.81
N MET A 7 -23.10 18.78 51.57
CA MET A 7 -23.26 17.90 50.43
C MET A 7 -22.19 18.27 49.38
N MET A 8 -21.57 17.24 48.80
CA MET A 8 -20.79 17.23 47.54
C MET A 8 -19.48 18.04 47.56
N THR A 9 -18.39 17.63 46.91
CA THR A 9 -18.27 17.12 45.53
C THR A 9 -17.06 16.20 45.38
N ALA A 10 -17.28 15.00 44.84
CA ALA A 10 -16.21 14.15 44.31
C ALA A 10 -15.76 14.70 42.95
N ALA A 11 -14.52 15.17 42.86
CA ALA A 11 -13.91 15.55 41.59
C ALA A 11 -13.49 14.27 40.84
N VAL A 12 -14.32 13.83 39.90
CA VAL A 12 -13.94 12.83 38.90
C VAL A 12 -13.05 13.54 37.88
N CYS A 13 -11.73 13.37 37.99
CA CYS A 13 -10.82 13.70 36.90
C CYS A 13 -11.06 12.71 35.76
N ALA A 14 -11.89 13.10 34.80
CA ALA A 14 -12.01 12.42 33.52
C ALA A 14 -10.68 12.59 32.76
N ALA A 15 -9.79 11.61 32.87
CA ALA A 15 -8.62 11.51 32.01
C ALA A 15 -9.11 11.20 30.59
N THR A 16 -9.26 12.22 29.76
CA THR A 16 -9.41 12.06 28.31
C THR A 16 -8.08 11.53 27.77
N SER A 17 -7.98 10.21 27.66
CA SER A 17 -6.89 9.52 26.96
C SER A 17 -6.98 9.89 25.49
N VAL A 18 -6.27 10.95 25.09
CA VAL A 18 -5.97 11.23 23.69
C VAL A 18 -4.99 10.15 23.25
N SER A 19 -5.53 9.04 22.72
CA SER A 19 -4.74 8.04 22.02
C SER A 19 -4.08 8.72 20.83
N SER A 20 -2.83 9.15 21.02
CA SER A 20 -1.96 9.54 19.92
C SER A 20 -1.63 8.28 19.15
N ALA A 21 -2.48 7.93 18.17
CA ALA A 21 -2.09 7.02 17.12
C ALA A 21 -0.89 7.67 16.43
N ALA A 22 0.31 7.26 16.80
CA ALA A 22 1.50 7.58 16.03
C ALA A 22 1.21 7.09 14.62
N LEU A 23 1.04 8.02 13.69
CA LEU A 23 1.00 7.74 12.27
C LEU A 23 2.36 7.11 11.96
N ALA A 24 2.41 5.78 11.95
CA ALA A 24 3.53 5.07 11.39
C ALA A 24 3.68 5.61 9.97
N VAL A 25 4.75 6.35 9.73
CA VAL A 25 5.11 6.76 8.37
C VAL A 25 5.46 5.46 7.67
N SER A 26 4.46 4.86 7.00
CA SER A 26 4.69 3.74 6.11
C SER A 26 5.67 4.21 5.05
N ASP A 27 6.80 3.51 4.93
CA ASP A 27 7.78 3.79 3.88
C ASP A 27 7.02 3.74 2.53
N PRO A 28 7.06 4.82 1.73
CA PRO A 28 6.28 4.86 0.50
C PRO A 28 6.65 3.71 -0.43
N LEU A 29 5.62 3.13 -1.07
CA LEU A 29 5.79 2.09 -2.08
C LEU A 29 6.75 2.56 -3.18
N SER A 30 7.72 1.72 -3.53
CA SER A 30 8.71 2.01 -4.56
C SER A 30 9.07 0.73 -5.28
N PHE A 31 8.76 0.63 -6.57
CA PHE A 31 9.08 -0.55 -7.36
C PHE A 31 10.58 -0.81 -7.49
N GLU A 32 11.41 0.24 -7.52
CA GLU A 32 12.89 0.11 -7.45
C GLU A 32 13.34 -0.60 -6.15
N LYS A 33 12.73 -0.26 -5.00
CA LYS A 33 13.00 -0.99 -3.74
C LYS A 33 12.52 -2.44 -3.82
N LEU A 34 11.39 -2.71 -4.48
CA LEU A 34 10.89 -4.07 -4.67
C LEU A 34 11.85 -4.89 -5.55
N GLU A 35 12.34 -4.34 -6.66
CA GLU A 35 13.28 -5.01 -7.56
C GLU A 35 14.60 -5.29 -6.87
N ARG A 36 15.17 -4.32 -6.14
CA ARG A 36 16.36 -4.58 -5.31
C ARG A 36 16.11 -5.71 -4.32
N GLY A 37 14.97 -5.71 -3.62
CA GLY A 37 14.60 -6.78 -2.69
C GLY A 37 14.54 -8.14 -3.39
N TYR A 38 13.91 -8.20 -4.56
CA TYR A 38 13.82 -9.41 -5.38
C TYR A 38 15.20 -9.93 -5.82
N GLN A 39 16.11 -9.05 -6.24
CA GLN A 39 17.47 -9.45 -6.63
C GLN A 39 18.25 -10.12 -5.49
N TRP A 40 17.93 -9.78 -4.23
CA TRP A 40 18.52 -10.44 -3.06
C TRP A 40 17.84 -11.76 -2.68
N THR A 41 16.52 -11.86 -2.83
CA THR A 41 15.74 -13.00 -2.31
C THR A 41 15.32 -14.02 -3.36
N GLY A 42 15.29 -13.62 -4.63
CA GLY A 42 14.78 -14.40 -5.76
C GLY A 42 13.27 -14.68 -5.72
N ASN A 43 12.50 -14.01 -4.85
CA ASN A 43 11.06 -14.25 -4.69
C ASN A 43 10.26 -12.96 -4.44
N THR A 44 8.95 -13.00 -4.67
CA THR A 44 8.06 -11.83 -4.61
C THR A 44 7.30 -11.68 -3.29
N ASP A 45 7.57 -12.49 -2.27
CA ASP A 45 6.77 -12.49 -1.03
C ASP A 45 6.94 -11.19 -0.22
N SER A 46 8.17 -10.69 -0.11
CA SER A 46 8.45 -9.40 0.52
C SER A 46 7.78 -8.24 -0.23
N ALA A 47 7.75 -8.31 -1.56
CA ALA A 47 7.11 -7.31 -2.40
C ALA A 47 5.58 -7.32 -2.25
N LYS A 48 4.96 -8.51 -2.20
CA LYS A 48 3.54 -8.69 -1.89
C LYS A 48 3.18 -8.15 -0.51
N ALA A 49 4.03 -8.37 0.49
CA ALA A 49 3.84 -7.83 1.83
C ALA A 49 3.92 -6.30 1.86
N ALA A 50 4.93 -5.72 1.19
CA ALA A 50 5.09 -4.27 1.08
C ALA A 50 3.90 -3.61 0.37
N LEU A 51 3.40 -4.22 -0.71
CA LEU A 51 2.22 -3.74 -1.42
C LEU A 51 0.97 -3.74 -0.53
N LYS A 52 0.73 -4.82 0.24
CA LYS A 52 -0.39 -4.91 1.18
C LYS A 52 -0.29 -3.92 2.34
N GLN A 53 0.94 -3.62 2.79
CA GLN A 53 1.17 -2.63 3.83
C GLN A 53 0.94 -1.21 3.31
N ALA A 54 1.36 -0.94 2.07
CA ALA A 54 1.16 0.35 1.42
C ALA A 54 -0.31 0.59 1.05
N ILE A 55 -1.01 -0.44 0.57
CA ILE A 55 -2.42 -0.37 0.17
C ILE A 55 -3.23 -1.35 1.02
N PRO A 56 -3.60 -0.98 2.27
CA PRO A 56 -4.38 -1.84 3.14
C PRO A 56 -5.78 -2.12 2.60
N PRO A 57 -6.44 -3.22 3.02
CA PRO A 57 -7.84 -3.48 2.71
C PRO A 57 -8.74 -2.30 3.12
N GLY A 58 -9.69 -1.94 2.24
CA GLY A 58 -10.57 -0.79 2.43
C GLY A 58 -9.98 0.54 1.91
N THR A 59 -8.75 0.55 1.40
CA THR A 59 -8.25 1.70 0.63
C THR A 59 -9.14 1.92 -0.59
N SER A 60 -9.52 3.17 -0.85
CA SER A 60 -10.33 3.49 -2.02
C SER A 60 -9.60 3.08 -3.31
N PHE A 61 -10.35 2.61 -4.31
CA PHE A 61 -9.76 2.19 -5.58
C PHE A 61 -8.94 3.31 -6.24
N TRP A 62 -9.48 4.53 -6.27
CA TRP A 62 -8.79 5.69 -6.86
C TRP A 62 -7.53 6.08 -6.09
N THR A 63 -7.58 6.04 -4.76
CA THR A 63 -6.38 6.29 -3.92
C THR A 63 -5.31 5.23 -4.18
N ALA A 64 -5.68 3.96 -4.29
CA ALA A 64 -4.74 2.89 -4.59
C ALA A 64 -4.05 3.10 -5.95
N LEU A 65 -4.81 3.53 -6.98
CA LEU A 65 -4.24 3.89 -8.29
C LEU A 65 -3.27 5.08 -8.18
N ASP A 66 -3.63 6.12 -7.44
CA ASP A 66 -2.75 7.29 -7.25
C ASP A 66 -1.46 6.92 -6.52
N MET A 67 -1.52 6.01 -5.55
CA MET A 67 -0.35 5.50 -4.84
C MET A 67 0.57 4.68 -5.77
N LEU A 68 0.00 3.83 -6.63
CA LEU A 68 0.78 3.06 -7.61
C LEU A 68 1.42 3.97 -8.67
N LYS A 69 0.68 4.97 -9.16
CA LYS A 69 1.21 5.98 -10.08
C LYS A 69 2.33 6.81 -9.44
N ALA A 70 2.17 7.21 -8.19
CA ALA A 70 3.19 7.92 -7.44
C ALA A 70 4.45 7.06 -7.21
N ALA A 71 4.29 5.74 -7.12
CA ALA A 71 5.39 4.78 -7.07
C ALA A 71 6.09 4.53 -8.44
N GLY A 72 5.57 5.12 -9.53
CA GLY A 72 6.13 5.04 -10.87
C GLY A 72 5.40 4.12 -11.84
N ALA A 73 4.31 3.47 -11.43
CA ALA A 73 3.54 2.60 -12.32
C ALA A 73 2.69 3.39 -13.31
N GLN A 74 2.52 2.83 -14.51
CA GLN A 74 1.53 3.27 -15.49
C GLN A 74 0.28 2.42 -15.32
N CYS A 75 -0.85 3.05 -14.99
CA CYS A 75 -2.10 2.35 -14.75
C CYS A 75 -3.10 2.56 -15.89
N VAL A 76 -3.68 1.47 -16.37
CA VAL A 76 -4.74 1.45 -17.39
C VAL A 76 -5.93 0.64 -16.89
N GLY A 77 -7.14 1.08 -17.20
CA GLY A 77 -8.34 0.27 -16.96
C GLY A 77 -8.43 -0.87 -17.96
N ASP A 78 -8.98 -2.01 -17.55
CA ASP A 78 -9.27 -3.11 -18.46
C ASP A 78 -10.49 -2.76 -19.34
N ILE A 79 -10.37 -3.01 -20.65
CA ILE A 79 -11.40 -2.67 -21.63
C ILE A 79 -12.61 -3.62 -21.59
N HIS A 80 -12.41 -4.84 -21.11
CA HIS A 80 -13.42 -5.89 -20.98
C HIS A 80 -14.06 -5.92 -19.59
N ASP A 81 -13.34 -5.47 -18.56
CA ASP A 81 -13.83 -5.36 -17.18
C ASP A 81 -13.49 -3.98 -16.57
N PRO A 82 -14.43 -3.01 -16.58
CA PRO A 82 -14.18 -1.68 -16.03
C PRO A 82 -13.97 -1.67 -14.51
N SER A 83 -14.18 -2.81 -13.83
CA SER A 83 -13.84 -2.97 -12.41
C SER A 83 -12.37 -3.34 -12.19
N VAL A 84 -11.57 -3.52 -13.24
CA VAL A 84 -10.16 -3.91 -13.14
C VAL A 84 -9.26 -2.81 -13.70
N ALA A 85 -8.12 -2.61 -13.05
CA ALA A 85 -7.02 -1.80 -13.54
C ALA A 85 -5.70 -2.58 -13.45
N HIS A 86 -4.90 -2.46 -14.50
CA HIS A 86 -3.56 -3.01 -14.62
C HIS A 86 -2.56 -1.88 -14.45
N CYS A 87 -1.67 -2.00 -13.47
CA CYS A 87 -0.63 -1.02 -13.19
C CYS A 87 0.74 -1.67 -13.41
N THR A 88 1.48 -1.20 -14.40
CA THR A 88 2.76 -1.78 -14.79
C THR A 88 3.90 -0.82 -14.51
N TYR A 89 4.98 -1.33 -13.92
CA TYR A 89 6.26 -0.64 -13.82
C TYR A 89 7.32 -1.49 -14.52
N SER A 90 8.14 -0.87 -15.36
CA SER A 90 9.28 -1.53 -15.99
C SER A 90 10.58 -0.82 -15.63
N GLU A 91 11.60 -1.59 -15.32
CA GLU A 91 12.95 -1.11 -15.07
C GLU A 91 13.95 -1.94 -15.83
N ARG A 92 14.91 -1.26 -16.45
CA ARG A 92 15.96 -1.91 -17.22
C ARG A 92 17.00 -2.52 -16.29
N ILE A 93 17.21 -3.81 -16.43
CA ILE A 93 18.15 -4.62 -15.66
C ILE A 93 19.20 -5.27 -16.56
N THR A 94 20.19 -5.88 -15.95
CA THR A 94 21.19 -6.71 -16.63
C THR A 94 21.15 -8.12 -16.04
N ILE A 95 20.94 -9.13 -16.89
CA ILE A 95 21.03 -10.54 -16.52
C ILE A 95 22.47 -11.00 -16.75
N ASN A 96 23.04 -11.66 -15.74
CA ASN A 96 24.42 -12.16 -15.75
C ASN A 96 25.46 -11.09 -16.16
N ASP A 97 25.24 -9.83 -15.78
CA ASP A 97 26.11 -8.66 -16.08
C ASP A 97 26.29 -8.29 -17.57
N TYR A 98 25.63 -8.98 -18.50
CA TYR A 98 25.86 -8.77 -19.94
C TYR A 98 24.59 -8.65 -20.79
N HIS A 99 23.47 -9.21 -20.37
CA HIS A 99 22.26 -9.23 -21.18
C HIS A 99 21.27 -8.17 -20.69
N PRO A 100 21.00 -7.10 -21.46
CA PRO A 100 19.97 -6.14 -21.11
C PRO A 100 18.61 -6.83 -21.16
N ALA A 101 17.79 -6.59 -20.14
CA ALA A 101 16.41 -7.04 -20.08
C ALA A 101 15.59 -6.00 -19.32
N ASP A 102 14.27 -6.12 -19.34
CA ASP A 102 13.38 -5.30 -18.53
C ASP A 102 12.75 -6.17 -17.44
N ALA A 103 12.90 -5.76 -16.18
CA ALA A 103 12.12 -6.29 -15.07
C ALA A 103 10.77 -5.61 -15.09
N VAL A 104 9.70 -6.38 -15.30
CA VAL A 104 8.34 -5.87 -15.39
C VAL A 104 7.57 -6.31 -14.15
N TRP A 105 7.06 -5.34 -13.41
CA TRP A 105 6.19 -5.53 -12.27
C TRP A 105 4.76 -5.17 -12.68
N GLU A 106 3.83 -6.10 -12.52
CA GLU A 106 2.42 -5.88 -12.79
C GLU A 106 1.60 -5.98 -11.50
N VAL A 107 0.79 -4.95 -11.25
CA VAL A 107 -0.22 -4.94 -10.19
C VAL A 107 -1.60 -4.92 -10.82
N CYS A 108 -2.35 -6.02 -10.66
CA CYS A 108 -3.77 -6.03 -10.94
C CYS A 108 -4.54 -5.54 -9.70
N ILE A 109 -5.39 -4.53 -9.87
CA ILE A 109 -6.30 -4.02 -8.85
C ILE A 109 -7.75 -4.22 -9.31
N ARG A 110 -8.60 -4.75 -8.42
CA ARG A 110 -10.06 -4.83 -8.63
C ARG A 110 -10.81 -3.85 -7.74
N LEU A 111 -11.75 -3.13 -8.34
CA LEU A 111 -12.76 -2.31 -7.70
C LEU A 111 -13.89 -3.19 -7.15
N GLN A 112 -14.16 -3.05 -5.86
CA GLN A 112 -15.33 -3.65 -5.23
C GLN A 112 -15.85 -2.70 -4.15
N ASP A 113 -17.12 -2.32 -4.23
CA ASP A 113 -17.78 -1.40 -3.29
C ASP A 113 -16.99 -0.10 -3.05
N GLY A 114 -16.34 0.43 -4.10
CA GLY A 114 -15.52 1.66 -4.03
C GLY A 114 -14.08 1.45 -3.55
N SER A 115 -13.71 0.23 -3.12
CA SER A 115 -12.41 -0.10 -2.54
C SER A 115 -11.57 -1.01 -3.45
N ALA A 116 -10.26 -1.02 -3.23
CA ALA A 116 -9.35 -2.00 -3.83
C ALA A 116 -9.33 -3.29 -2.97
N THR A 117 -9.69 -4.44 -3.56
CA THR A 117 -9.82 -5.70 -2.80
C THR A 117 -8.94 -6.84 -3.29
N SER A 118 -8.58 -6.88 -4.57
CA SER A 118 -7.72 -7.91 -5.15
C SER A 118 -6.46 -7.26 -5.72
N LEU A 119 -5.40 -7.21 -4.91
CA LEU A 119 -4.05 -6.79 -5.29
C LEU A 119 -3.24 -8.03 -5.67
N VAL A 120 -3.10 -8.31 -6.96
CA VAL A 120 -2.19 -9.36 -7.45
C VAL A 120 -0.92 -8.67 -7.94
N LEU A 121 0.23 -9.16 -7.49
CA LEU A 121 1.55 -8.66 -7.89
C LEU A 121 2.32 -9.80 -8.55
N ASP A 122 2.66 -9.59 -9.81
CA ASP A 122 3.49 -10.48 -10.60
C ASP A 122 4.75 -9.75 -11.06
N ARG A 123 5.80 -10.54 -11.32
CA ARG A 123 7.08 -10.05 -11.85
C ARG A 123 7.52 -10.96 -12.99
N GLU A 124 7.83 -10.36 -14.12
CA GLU A 124 8.37 -11.03 -15.29
C GLU A 124 9.68 -10.37 -15.74
N VAL A 125 10.42 -11.09 -16.59
CA VAL A 125 11.60 -10.57 -17.28
C VAL A 125 11.30 -10.59 -18.76
N ASP A 126 11.36 -9.43 -19.40
CA ASP A 126 11.30 -9.30 -20.85
C ASP A 126 12.73 -9.21 -21.40
N GLU A 127 13.19 -10.28 -22.05
CA GLU A 127 14.47 -10.33 -22.75
C GLU A 127 14.27 -9.86 -24.21
N ARG A 128 14.84 -8.70 -24.56
CA ARG A 128 14.75 -8.12 -25.92
C ARG A 128 16.05 -8.18 -26.70
#